data_AF-A0A1H0ZJB6-F1
#
_entry.id   AF-A0A1H0ZJB6-F1
#
_cell.length_a   1.000
_cell.length_b   1.000
_cell.length_c   1.000
_cell.angle_alpha   90.00
_cell.angle_beta   90.00
_cell.angle_gamma   90.00
#
_symmetry.space_group_name_H-M   'P 1'
#
loop_
_entity.id
_entity.type
_entity.pdbx_description
1 polymer ?
#
loop_
_entity_poly.entity_id
_entity_poly.type
_entity_poly.pdbx_seq_one_letter_code
_entity_poly.pdbx_strand_id
1 'polypeptide(L)'
;MRRTALRGVTVATVATALVLGSPIVANAAGYPSDTAKPDLVSLLNGYDQFWASSGTNDLHGTVKDGATLAQNDKLTSWINQHATKAQQLKALQDSEYQNATNTGYDQSSTVSQGLGDALEKIYVQGRNSGALPLTSALVNSSTGTSGAYVSTGDAKAHYSYPRPYLPGTTTATLPATDDQTNCAPTKVNATSLSANRAGKAWASADGTLDITRVPATTDTTHEFSPNDVVLDAGYGTQGICTGGSYPSGHTTTAYQAGITLATLVPELAPELLARASEAGNDRIVLGVHYPLDIMGGRIDGEAALAARWSDTQYRTDVLEPARAELTKYLEQQCGDTLAHCIAAEKPYTDDPYGGAAIPGGTAQVVTDRASAVKVYTERMSYGFTATGATGQAPSVPTGASNLLLTAFPTLTDAQRTSVLAQTESASGEPLDQTGTANGSWERLNLAAATSATVSVATDGSVKVLATGGSARVLTGVLTAPKGTSVAAGGSLALAGTGFTAGSSLQVVLHSDPVTVGTLTVAADGTVSGSVTIPAGTATGAHTIDLADASGASVLATPLAITVTPAAAGTGGDTGTGGGTGTAVVDPGTGVHLPVVSG
;
A
#
# COMPACT_ATOMS: atom_id res chain seq x y z
N MET A 1 2.88 35.54 -75.74
CA MET A 1 1.57 35.22 -76.34
C MET A 1 0.52 35.19 -75.25
N ARG A 2 -0.69 35.64 -75.60
CA ARG A 2 -1.83 35.87 -74.71
C ARG A 2 -2.34 34.58 -74.03
N ARG A 3 -2.89 34.80 -72.83
CA ARG A 3 -3.69 33.89 -72.00
C ARG A 3 -4.89 33.30 -72.77
N THR A 4 -5.24 32.06 -72.43
CA THR A 4 -6.63 31.61 -72.38
C THR A 4 -6.83 30.73 -71.15
N ALA A 5 -7.84 31.10 -70.37
CA ALA A 5 -8.24 30.47 -69.13
C ALA A 5 -9.21 29.32 -69.39
N LEU A 6 -9.16 28.28 -68.56
CA LEU A 6 -10.24 27.32 -68.36
C LEU A 6 -10.59 27.32 -66.87
N ARG A 7 -11.84 27.66 -66.58
CA ARG A 7 -12.46 27.57 -65.25
C ARG A 7 -12.78 26.10 -64.97
N GLY A 8 -12.33 25.61 -63.82
CA GLY A 8 -12.78 24.36 -63.21
C GLY A 8 -13.12 24.65 -61.74
N VAL A 9 -14.34 24.29 -61.36
CA VAL A 9 -15.02 24.62 -60.09
C VAL A 9 -14.34 23.94 -58.90
N THR A 10 -13.96 24.72 -57.89
CA THR A 10 -13.46 24.21 -56.60
C THR A 10 -14.63 23.94 -55.65
N VAL A 11 -14.76 22.69 -55.21
CA VAL A 11 -15.64 22.29 -54.10
C VAL A 11 -15.01 22.76 -52.80
N ALA A 12 -15.69 23.63 -52.06
CA ALA A 12 -15.25 24.09 -50.75
C ALA A 12 -15.54 23.02 -49.69
N THR A 13 -14.49 22.30 -49.25
CA THR A 13 -14.52 21.57 -47.99
C THR A 13 -14.30 22.55 -46.84
N VAL A 14 -15.35 22.78 -46.05
CA VAL A 14 -15.26 23.49 -44.77
C VAL A 14 -14.50 22.59 -43.80
N ALA A 15 -13.22 22.89 -43.58
CA ALA A 15 -12.46 22.30 -42.48
C ALA A 15 -12.88 23.02 -41.19
N THR A 16 -13.69 22.36 -40.37
CA THR A 16 -13.98 22.79 -39.00
C THR A 16 -12.67 22.70 -38.22
N ALA A 17 -12.00 23.83 -38.00
CA ALA A 17 -10.87 23.91 -37.10
C ALA A 17 -11.37 23.58 -35.69
N LEU A 18 -11.02 22.40 -35.18
CA LEU A 18 -11.10 22.10 -33.76
C LEU A 18 -10.13 23.07 -33.09
N VAL A 19 -10.66 24.11 -32.44
CA VAL A 19 -9.89 24.89 -31.48
C VAL A 19 -9.62 23.94 -30.31
N LEU A 20 -8.44 23.32 -30.31
CA LEU A 20 -7.87 22.71 -29.12
C LEU A 20 -7.74 23.86 -28.10
N GLY A 21 -8.66 23.91 -27.14
CA GLY A 21 -8.54 24.82 -26.02
C GLY A 21 -7.19 24.58 -25.37
N SER A 22 -6.41 25.65 -25.22
CA SER A 22 -5.20 25.64 -24.39
C SER A 22 -5.53 24.97 -23.05
N PRO A 23 -4.66 24.12 -22.50
CA PRO A 23 -4.88 23.56 -21.17
C PRO A 23 -5.08 24.75 -20.24
N ILE A 24 -6.19 24.71 -19.50
CA ILE A 24 -6.46 25.64 -18.42
C ILE A 24 -5.33 25.38 -17.42
N VAL A 25 -4.28 26.20 -17.47
CA VAL A 25 -3.34 26.32 -16.37
C VAL A 25 -4.21 26.83 -15.23
N ALA A 26 -4.45 25.98 -14.23
CA ALA A 26 -5.28 26.32 -13.09
C ALA A 26 -4.82 27.68 -12.55
N ASN A 27 -5.78 28.60 -12.45
CA ASN A 27 -5.57 29.93 -11.89
C ASN A 27 -4.97 29.80 -10.49
N ALA A 28 -4.21 30.83 -10.13
CA ALA A 28 -3.63 31.10 -8.81
C ALA A 28 -4.66 31.26 -7.68
N ALA A 29 -5.53 30.27 -7.47
CA ALA A 29 -6.29 30.11 -6.24
C ALA A 29 -5.44 29.24 -5.31
N GLY A 30 -5.06 29.78 -4.14
CA GLY A 30 -4.50 28.94 -3.08
C GLY A 30 -5.56 27.98 -2.58
N TYR A 31 -5.21 26.72 -2.41
CA TYR A 31 -6.07 25.71 -1.81
C TYR A 31 -6.05 25.87 -0.29
N PRO A 32 -7.16 25.66 0.44
CA PRO A 32 -7.16 25.67 1.91
C PRO A 32 -6.01 24.87 2.56
N SER A 33 -5.68 23.73 1.95
CA SER A 33 -4.54 22.91 2.37
C SER A 33 -3.18 23.62 2.24
N ASP A 34 -2.96 24.54 1.29
CA ASP A 34 -1.68 25.25 1.14
C ASP A 34 -1.24 26.00 2.41
N THR A 35 -2.22 26.45 3.21
CA THR A 35 -1.98 27.17 4.48
C THR A 35 -2.14 26.30 5.72
N ALA A 36 -2.63 25.07 5.58
CA ALA A 36 -2.94 24.15 6.68
C ALA A 36 -2.01 22.91 6.66
N LYS A 37 -0.72 23.13 6.37
CA LYS A 37 0.29 22.06 6.38
C LYS A 37 0.50 21.53 7.80
N PRO A 38 0.75 20.22 7.97
CA PRO A 38 1.09 19.68 9.28
C PRO A 38 2.41 20.28 9.79
N ASP A 39 2.46 20.58 11.09
CA ASP A 39 3.70 20.94 11.78
C ASP A 39 4.48 19.65 12.11
N LEU A 40 5.54 19.41 11.35
CA LEU A 40 6.33 18.18 11.46
C LEU A 40 7.09 18.08 12.80
N VAL A 41 7.44 19.19 13.44
CA VAL A 41 8.10 19.16 14.78
C VAL A 41 7.11 18.66 15.83
N SER A 42 5.89 19.20 15.82
CA SER A 42 4.84 18.73 16.73
C SER A 42 4.44 17.28 16.44
N LEU A 43 4.32 16.93 15.16
CA LEU A 43 3.97 15.59 14.70
C LEU A 43 4.97 14.52 15.14
N LEU A 44 6.26 14.85 15.18
CA LEU A 44 7.34 13.89 15.42
C LEU A 44 7.94 13.95 16.83
N ASN A 45 7.31 14.70 17.75
CA ASN A 45 7.83 14.96 19.10
C ASN A 45 8.09 13.71 19.96
N GLY A 46 7.52 12.56 19.58
CA GLY A 46 7.84 11.27 20.21
C GLY A 46 9.33 10.94 20.17
N TYR A 47 10.09 11.50 19.22
CA TYR A 47 11.53 11.29 19.12
C TYR A 47 12.32 11.86 20.32
N ASP A 48 11.77 12.86 21.02
CA ASP A 48 12.40 13.46 22.21
C ASP A 48 12.54 12.45 23.38
N GLN A 49 11.80 11.34 23.33
CA GLN A 49 11.95 10.23 24.27
C GLN A 49 13.29 9.51 24.12
N PHE A 50 13.89 9.54 22.93
CA PHE A 50 15.11 8.79 22.59
C PHE A 50 16.34 9.71 22.55
N TRP A 51 16.16 10.95 22.12
CA TRP A 51 17.23 11.91 21.88
C TRP A 51 16.82 13.32 22.28
N ALA A 52 17.70 14.05 22.96
CA ALA A 52 17.53 15.48 23.20
C ALA A 52 18.62 16.28 22.50
N SER A 53 18.22 17.10 21.53
CA SER A 53 19.08 18.04 20.80
C SER A 53 19.73 19.07 21.74
N SER A 54 20.91 19.56 21.37
CA SER A 54 21.57 20.73 21.97
C SER A 54 20.75 22.03 21.80
N GLY A 55 19.86 22.07 20.81
CA GLY A 55 19.06 23.24 20.44
C GLY A 55 19.79 24.24 19.52
N THR A 56 21.03 23.93 19.09
CA THR A 56 21.88 24.80 18.26
C THR A 56 22.00 24.34 16.81
N ASN A 57 21.28 23.26 16.43
CA ASN A 57 21.37 22.62 15.11
C ASN A 57 22.82 22.30 14.69
N ASP A 58 23.61 21.73 15.61
CA ASP A 58 25.02 21.40 15.43
C ASP A 58 25.29 19.90 15.30
N LEU A 59 24.24 19.08 15.24
CA LEU A 59 24.28 17.62 15.22
C LEU A 59 24.69 16.98 16.56
N HIS A 60 24.64 17.73 17.65
CA HIS A 60 24.95 17.25 18.99
C HIS A 60 23.73 17.23 19.90
N GLY A 61 23.83 16.40 20.94
CA GLY A 61 22.75 16.22 21.91
C GLY A 61 23.07 15.14 22.92
N THR A 62 22.03 14.67 23.60
CA THR A 62 22.09 13.69 24.68
C THR A 62 21.19 12.50 24.38
N VAL A 63 21.73 11.29 24.48
CA VAL A 63 20.98 10.04 24.43
C VAL A 63 20.05 9.94 25.65
N LYS A 64 18.75 9.74 25.43
CA LYS A 64 17.73 9.56 26.48
C LYS A 64 17.36 8.10 26.65
N ASP A 65 17.21 7.37 25.55
CA ASP A 65 17.01 5.93 25.53
C ASP A 65 18.12 5.26 24.73
N GLY A 66 19.13 4.77 25.45
CA GLY A 66 20.27 4.09 24.84
C GLY A 66 19.92 2.75 24.21
N ALA A 67 18.90 2.05 24.70
CA ALA A 67 18.51 0.73 24.18
C ALA A 67 17.86 0.87 22.80
N THR A 68 16.89 1.76 22.67
CA THR A 68 16.22 2.05 21.40
C THR A 68 17.22 2.58 20.37
N LEU A 69 18.07 3.56 20.74
CA LEU A 69 19.09 4.07 19.81
C LEU A 69 20.17 3.03 19.46
N ALA A 70 20.50 2.11 20.35
CA ALA A 70 21.42 1.01 20.03
C ALA A 70 20.81 -0.01 19.05
N GLN A 71 19.50 -0.26 19.12
CA GLN A 71 18.82 -1.07 18.11
C GLN A 71 18.76 -0.34 16.76
N ASN A 72 18.51 0.98 16.77
CA ASN A 72 18.53 1.84 15.59
C ASN A 72 19.89 1.78 14.86
N ASP A 73 20.99 1.89 15.62
CA ASP A 73 22.36 1.76 15.11
C ASP A 73 22.65 0.34 14.57
N LYS A 74 22.29 -0.71 15.32
CA LYS A 74 22.51 -2.12 14.93
C LYS A 74 21.83 -2.44 13.59
N LEU A 75 20.57 -2.05 13.43
CA LEU A 75 19.81 -2.27 12.20
C LEU A 75 20.42 -1.48 11.05
N THR A 76 20.82 -0.23 11.28
CA THR A 76 21.43 0.63 10.27
C THR A 76 22.73 0.03 9.72
N SER A 77 23.63 -0.38 10.61
CA SER A 77 24.87 -1.05 10.21
C SER A 77 24.58 -2.36 9.48
N TRP A 78 23.65 -3.18 9.98
CA TRP A 78 23.33 -4.45 9.33
C TRP A 78 22.78 -4.26 7.90
N ILE A 79 21.78 -3.39 7.72
CA ILE A 79 21.12 -3.14 6.44
C ILE A 79 22.13 -2.63 5.40
N ASN A 80 22.94 -1.64 5.77
CA ASN A 80 24.00 -1.10 4.91
C ASN A 80 25.01 -2.18 4.47
N GLN A 81 25.38 -3.07 5.38
CA GLN A 81 26.42 -4.09 5.13
C GLN A 81 25.92 -5.32 4.38
N HIS A 82 24.61 -5.58 4.35
CA HIS A 82 24.02 -6.79 3.75
C HIS A 82 23.22 -6.53 2.47
N ALA A 83 23.06 -5.26 2.08
CA ALA A 83 22.39 -4.90 0.82
C ALA A 83 23.12 -5.52 -0.39
N THR A 84 22.36 -6.14 -1.30
CA THR A 84 22.91 -6.69 -2.54
C THR A 84 23.45 -5.57 -3.44
N LYS A 85 24.27 -5.92 -4.45
CA LYS A 85 24.74 -4.91 -5.43
C LYS A 85 23.61 -4.30 -6.25
N ALA A 86 22.57 -5.09 -6.55
CA ALA A 86 21.37 -4.57 -7.17
C ALA A 86 20.65 -3.57 -6.25
N GLN A 87 20.54 -3.89 -4.95
CA GLN A 87 19.95 -2.96 -3.99
C GLN A 87 20.76 -1.69 -3.81
N GLN A 88 22.10 -1.78 -3.79
CA GLN A 88 22.97 -0.60 -3.72
C GLN A 88 22.76 0.34 -4.92
N LEU A 89 22.58 -0.21 -6.14
CA LEU A 89 22.25 0.59 -7.33
C LEU A 89 20.84 1.20 -7.21
N LYS A 90 19.83 0.42 -6.83
CA LYS A 90 18.46 0.92 -6.60
C LYS A 90 18.44 2.05 -5.57
N ALA A 91 19.19 1.89 -4.48
CA ALA A 91 19.27 2.90 -3.43
C ALA A 91 19.88 4.22 -3.92
N LEU A 92 20.86 4.14 -4.82
CA LEU A 92 21.41 5.32 -5.51
C LEU A 92 20.39 5.95 -6.47
N GLN A 93 19.63 5.15 -7.23
CA GLN A 93 18.54 5.65 -8.08
C GLN A 93 17.48 6.39 -7.25
N ASP A 94 17.10 5.82 -6.10
CA ASP A 94 16.14 6.42 -5.15
C ASP A 94 16.67 7.65 -4.42
N SER A 95 17.99 7.84 -4.39
CA SER A 95 18.63 9.01 -3.81
C SER A 95 18.59 10.24 -4.71
N GLU A 96 18.39 10.04 -6.01
CA GLU A 96 18.65 11.10 -6.97
C GLU A 96 17.44 12.02 -7.13
N TYR A 97 17.71 13.33 -7.15
CA TYR A 97 16.74 14.36 -7.48
C TYR A 97 17.08 15.01 -8.82
N GLN A 98 16.05 15.52 -9.51
CA GLN A 98 16.24 16.28 -10.74
C GLN A 98 17.11 17.50 -10.44
N ASN A 99 18.21 17.61 -11.18
CA ASN A 99 19.10 18.75 -11.11
C ASN A 99 18.79 19.76 -12.22
N ALA A 100 19.42 20.93 -12.17
CA ALA A 100 19.19 22.02 -13.13
C ALA A 100 19.54 21.65 -14.59
N THR A 101 20.27 20.56 -14.81
CA THR A 101 20.61 20.03 -16.15
C THR A 101 19.66 18.92 -16.60
N ASN A 102 18.64 18.59 -15.80
CA ASN A 102 17.70 17.49 -16.03
C ASN A 102 18.39 16.13 -16.26
N THR A 103 19.53 15.93 -15.57
CA THR A 103 20.34 14.70 -15.65
C THR A 103 20.23 13.86 -14.38
N GLY A 104 19.22 14.10 -13.53
CA GLY A 104 18.89 13.31 -12.32
C GLY A 104 17.44 12.82 -12.36
N TYR A 105 17.05 11.95 -11.43
CA TYR A 105 15.72 11.35 -11.39
C TYR A 105 14.69 12.17 -10.60
N ASP A 106 13.42 11.97 -10.90
CA ASP A 106 12.33 12.28 -9.98
C ASP A 106 12.00 10.99 -9.22
N GLN A 107 12.04 10.97 -7.88
CA GLN A 107 11.75 9.76 -7.08
C GLN A 107 10.37 9.17 -7.39
N SER A 108 9.42 9.98 -7.88
CA SER A 108 8.13 9.45 -8.35
C SER A 108 8.23 8.55 -9.59
N SER A 109 9.38 8.55 -10.28
CA SER A 109 9.70 7.62 -11.37
C SER A 109 10.18 6.29 -10.81
N THR A 110 11.08 6.29 -9.81
CA THR A 110 11.59 5.04 -9.24
C THR A 110 10.54 4.31 -8.40
N VAL A 111 9.69 5.05 -7.69
CA VAL A 111 8.53 4.50 -6.96
C VAL A 111 7.51 3.86 -7.91
N SER A 112 7.50 4.23 -9.20
CA SER A 112 6.59 3.64 -10.18
C SER A 112 6.87 2.17 -10.49
N GLN A 113 8.01 1.61 -10.06
CA GLN A 113 8.24 0.15 -10.06
C GLN A 113 7.16 -0.64 -9.32
N GLY A 114 6.46 -0.02 -8.37
CA GLY A 114 5.28 -0.61 -7.72
C GLY A 114 4.09 -0.85 -8.68
N LEU A 115 4.10 -0.24 -9.88
CA LEU A 115 3.11 -0.52 -10.93
C LEU A 115 3.31 -1.89 -11.59
N GLY A 116 4.48 -2.53 -11.41
CA GLY A 116 4.87 -3.74 -12.12
C GLY A 116 5.63 -3.46 -13.42
N ASP A 117 6.12 -4.52 -14.07
CA ASP A 117 7.12 -4.46 -15.15
C ASP A 117 6.68 -3.70 -16.43
N ALA A 118 5.43 -3.81 -16.87
CA ALA A 118 4.95 -3.18 -18.10
C ALA A 118 4.39 -1.78 -17.85
N LEU A 119 3.54 -1.61 -16.84
CA LEU A 119 2.91 -0.34 -16.50
C LEU A 119 3.90 0.70 -15.99
N GLU A 120 4.98 0.30 -15.31
CA GLU A 120 6.09 1.18 -14.93
C GLU A 120 6.73 1.83 -16.17
N LYS A 121 7.15 1.03 -17.15
CA LYS A 121 7.76 1.53 -18.40
C LYS A 121 6.85 2.50 -19.13
N ILE A 122 5.55 2.19 -19.20
CA ILE A 122 4.55 3.09 -19.79
C ILE A 122 4.48 4.40 -19.01
N TYR A 123 4.35 4.35 -17.68
CA TYR A 123 4.30 5.53 -16.83
C TYR A 123 5.55 6.40 -17.01
N VAL A 124 6.74 5.81 -16.93
CA VAL A 124 8.03 6.51 -17.12
C VAL A 124 8.12 7.13 -18.50
N GLN A 125 7.71 6.42 -19.56
CA GLN A 125 7.66 6.97 -20.91
C GLN A 125 6.74 8.19 -20.98
N GLY A 126 5.54 8.11 -20.40
CA GLY A 126 4.57 9.21 -20.39
C GLY A 126 5.07 10.43 -19.63
N ARG A 127 5.80 10.21 -18.53
CA ARG A 127 6.49 11.26 -17.78
C ARG A 127 7.60 11.92 -18.62
N ASN A 128 8.48 11.12 -19.21
CA ASN A 128 9.64 11.61 -19.98
C ASN A 128 9.24 12.30 -21.29
N SER A 129 8.16 11.86 -21.94
CA SER A 129 7.66 12.48 -23.16
C SER A 129 6.79 13.72 -22.90
N GLY A 130 6.45 14.02 -21.65
CA GLY A 130 5.49 15.06 -21.28
C GLY A 130 4.04 14.75 -21.67
N ALA A 131 3.70 13.47 -21.86
CA ALA A 131 2.32 13.03 -22.16
C ALA A 131 1.43 12.96 -20.91
N LEU A 132 2.03 13.08 -19.71
CA LEU A 132 1.36 13.08 -18.41
C LEU A 132 1.55 14.42 -17.66
N PRO A 133 1.20 15.59 -18.24
CA PRO A 133 1.47 16.89 -17.60
C PRO A 133 0.76 17.09 -16.26
N LEU A 134 -0.49 16.64 -16.09
CA LEU A 134 -1.22 16.82 -14.81
C LEU A 134 -0.65 15.92 -13.72
N THR A 135 -0.41 14.66 -14.06
CA THR A 135 0.23 13.68 -13.18
C THR A 135 1.62 14.16 -12.79
N SER A 136 2.39 14.72 -13.72
CA SER A 136 3.73 15.27 -13.46
C SER A 136 3.68 16.45 -12.48
N ALA A 137 2.77 17.40 -12.70
CA ALA A 137 2.59 18.56 -11.82
C ALA A 137 2.07 18.18 -10.42
N LEU A 138 1.47 17.02 -10.28
CA LEU A 138 1.01 16.48 -9.00
C LEU A 138 2.16 15.82 -8.22
N VAL A 139 2.76 14.79 -8.80
CA VAL A 139 3.59 13.82 -8.06
C VAL A 139 5.09 14.13 -8.07
N ASN A 140 5.55 15.12 -8.84
CA ASN A 140 6.98 15.43 -8.90
C ASN A 140 7.58 15.74 -7.52
N SER A 141 8.70 15.10 -7.23
CA SER A 141 9.35 15.08 -5.91
C SER A 141 9.95 16.42 -5.48
N SER A 142 10.15 17.35 -6.42
CA SER A 142 10.80 18.63 -6.18
C SER A 142 9.86 19.83 -6.40
N THR A 143 8.84 19.68 -7.23
CA THR A 143 7.96 20.77 -7.67
C THR A 143 6.47 20.39 -7.67
N GLY A 144 6.15 19.12 -7.41
CA GLY A 144 4.79 18.61 -7.44
C GLY A 144 3.95 19.11 -6.27
N THR A 145 2.68 19.36 -6.53
CA THR A 145 1.76 19.92 -5.52
C THR A 145 1.44 18.95 -4.37
N SER A 146 1.62 17.64 -4.58
CA SER A 146 1.61 16.60 -3.54
C SER A 146 3.00 16.04 -3.26
N GLY A 147 3.84 15.86 -4.29
CA GLY A 147 5.18 15.27 -4.18
C GLY A 147 6.20 16.12 -3.40
N ALA A 148 6.00 17.45 -3.35
CA ALA A 148 6.86 18.40 -2.63
C ALA A 148 6.08 19.24 -1.61
N TYR A 149 4.98 18.70 -1.06
CA TYR A 149 4.03 19.48 -0.28
C TYR A 149 4.59 19.94 1.07
N VAL A 150 5.28 19.06 1.82
CA VAL A 150 5.97 19.40 3.07
C VAL A 150 7.50 19.30 2.93
N SER A 151 8.21 19.97 3.82
CA SER A 151 9.67 19.93 3.92
C SER A 151 10.10 19.61 5.34
N THR A 152 11.09 18.74 5.50
CA THR A 152 11.60 18.30 6.81
C THR A 152 12.64 19.26 7.41
N GLY A 153 12.90 20.42 6.80
CA GLY A 153 14.00 21.31 7.18
C GLY A 153 13.95 21.74 8.65
N ASP A 154 12.79 22.23 9.10
CA ASP A 154 12.58 22.70 10.48
C ASP A 154 12.68 21.54 11.48
N ALA A 155 12.10 20.38 11.18
CA ALA A 155 12.21 19.18 12.02
C ALA A 155 13.67 18.70 12.13
N LYS A 156 14.41 18.67 11.02
CA LYS A 156 15.84 18.31 11.03
C LYS A 156 16.67 19.27 11.87
N ALA A 157 16.38 20.57 11.79
CA ALA A 157 17.06 21.58 12.60
C ALA A 157 16.72 21.43 14.09
N HIS A 158 15.47 21.10 14.41
CA HIS A 158 14.99 20.89 15.76
C HIS A 158 15.66 19.67 16.42
N TYR A 159 15.55 18.48 15.82
CA TYR A 159 16.08 17.25 16.40
C TYR A 159 17.60 17.13 16.26
N SER A 160 18.17 17.68 15.19
CA SER A 160 19.62 17.72 14.95
C SER A 160 20.35 16.40 15.26
N TYR A 161 19.77 15.27 14.82
CA TYR A 161 20.37 13.95 15.07
C TYR A 161 21.51 13.69 14.07
N PRO A 162 22.71 13.27 14.50
CA PRO A 162 23.85 13.09 13.59
C PRO A 162 23.65 11.88 12.66
N ARG A 163 24.06 12.03 11.40
CA ARG A 163 23.95 11.01 10.34
C ARG A 163 24.76 9.74 10.66
N PRO A 164 24.38 8.56 10.15
CA PRO A 164 25.07 7.29 10.45
C PRO A 164 26.54 7.26 10.02
N TYR A 165 26.85 7.79 8.83
CA TYR A 165 28.21 7.79 8.28
C TYR A 165 29.17 8.79 8.95
N LEU A 166 28.69 9.65 9.86
CA LEU A 166 29.54 10.63 10.54
C LEU A 166 30.39 9.95 11.62
N PRO A 167 31.66 10.38 11.78
CA PRO A 167 32.58 9.74 12.71
C PRO A 167 32.16 9.96 14.17
N GLY A 168 32.43 8.98 15.04
CA GLY A 168 32.26 9.07 16.49
C GLY A 168 33.35 9.89 17.21
N THR A 169 34.23 10.55 16.46
CA THR A 169 35.37 11.31 16.98
C THR A 169 35.60 12.59 16.17
N THR A 170 36.24 13.59 16.79
CA THR A 170 36.61 14.85 16.15
C THR A 170 37.91 14.79 15.36
N THR A 171 38.67 13.69 15.50
CA THR A 171 40.00 13.50 14.89
C THR A 171 40.01 12.49 13.75
N ALA A 172 38.84 12.03 13.31
CA ALA A 172 38.74 11.08 12.20
C ALA A 172 39.32 11.68 10.92
N THR A 173 39.92 10.83 10.10
CA THR A 173 40.25 11.17 8.71
C THR A 173 39.08 10.71 7.84
N LEU A 174 38.49 11.65 7.09
CA LEU A 174 37.41 11.32 6.16
C LEU A 174 37.93 10.61 4.91
N PRO A 175 37.10 9.82 4.22
CA PRO A 175 37.41 9.33 2.88
C PRO A 175 37.78 10.48 1.94
N ALA A 176 38.71 10.22 1.01
CA ALA A 176 39.21 11.25 0.09
C ALA A 176 38.13 11.87 -0.82
N THR A 177 37.00 11.18 -1.00
CA THR A 177 35.86 11.63 -1.79
C THR A 177 34.97 12.65 -1.06
N ASP A 178 35.19 12.89 0.24
CA ASP A 178 34.41 13.86 1.00
C ASP A 178 34.98 15.26 0.92
N ASP A 179 34.05 16.22 0.90
CA ASP A 179 34.38 17.61 1.14
C ASP A 179 34.73 17.81 2.62
N GLN A 180 36.03 17.81 2.92
CA GLN A 180 36.56 18.06 4.26
C GLN A 180 36.20 19.45 4.81
N THR A 181 35.71 20.38 3.98
CA THR A 181 35.22 21.69 4.42
C THR A 181 33.82 21.57 5.01
N ASN A 182 32.90 20.95 4.26
CA ASN A 182 31.51 20.78 4.66
C ASN A 182 31.35 19.74 5.78
N CYS A 183 32.17 18.69 5.72
CA CYS A 183 32.02 17.50 6.55
C CYS A 183 33.08 17.38 7.65
N ALA A 184 33.82 18.46 7.93
CA ALA A 184 34.92 18.48 8.89
C ALA A 184 34.54 17.82 10.24
N PRO A 185 35.22 16.74 10.68
CA PRO A 185 34.87 16.03 11.92
C PRO A 185 34.93 16.89 13.18
N THR A 186 35.69 17.98 13.15
CA THR A 186 35.74 18.97 14.24
C THR A 186 34.45 19.78 14.38
N LYS A 187 33.58 19.78 13.35
CA LYS A 187 32.30 20.50 13.31
C LYS A 187 31.11 19.56 13.27
N VAL A 188 31.13 18.57 12.38
CA VAL A 188 30.04 17.60 12.19
C VAL A 188 30.52 16.20 12.53
N ASN A 189 29.93 15.58 13.55
CA ASN A 189 30.34 14.28 14.06
C ASN A 189 29.21 13.66 14.89
N ALA A 190 29.35 12.39 15.21
CA ALA A 190 28.43 11.62 16.05
C ALA A 190 28.98 11.38 17.46
N THR A 191 29.84 12.27 17.98
CA THR A 191 30.50 12.08 19.30
C THR A 191 29.51 11.95 20.46
N SER A 192 28.35 12.60 20.37
CA SER A 192 27.23 12.45 21.32
C SER A 192 26.66 11.04 21.41
N LEU A 193 26.91 10.18 20.40
CA LEU A 193 26.46 8.79 20.36
C LEU A 193 27.57 7.81 20.76
N SER A 194 28.84 8.22 20.77
CA SER A 194 29.98 7.30 20.91
C SER A 194 29.94 6.46 22.18
N ALA A 195 29.46 7.01 23.30
CA ALA A 195 29.31 6.27 24.54
C ALA A 195 28.26 5.13 24.43
N ASN A 196 27.20 5.32 23.64
CA ASN A 196 26.19 4.28 23.40
C ASN A 196 26.69 3.18 22.45
N ARG A 197 27.67 3.52 21.60
CA ARG A 197 28.24 2.68 20.55
C ARG A 197 29.49 1.92 20.96
N ALA A 198 30.25 2.45 21.93
CA ALA A 198 31.51 1.87 22.36
C ALA A 198 31.36 0.40 22.81
N GLY A 199 32.20 -0.48 22.25
CA GLY A 199 32.21 -1.91 22.56
C GLY A 199 31.06 -2.72 21.92
N LYS A 200 30.27 -2.12 21.03
CA LYS A 200 29.26 -2.83 20.24
C LYS A 200 29.89 -3.42 18.98
N ALA A 201 29.36 -4.56 18.50
CA ALA A 201 29.91 -5.28 17.35
C ALA A 201 29.65 -4.61 15.98
N TRP A 202 28.90 -3.51 15.97
CA TRP A 202 28.45 -2.76 14.79
C TRP A 202 29.01 -1.33 14.79
N ALA A 203 30.01 -1.07 15.63
CA ALA A 203 30.72 0.20 15.72
C ALA A 203 32.19 -0.03 16.10
N SER A 204 33.04 0.89 15.68
CA SER A 204 34.44 0.95 16.09
C SER A 204 34.59 1.32 17.57
N ALA A 205 35.82 1.16 18.08
CA ALA A 205 36.17 1.52 19.46
C ALA A 205 35.97 3.01 19.80
N ASP A 206 36.07 3.91 18.80
CA ASP A 206 35.81 5.35 18.97
C ASP A 206 34.32 5.72 18.81
N GLY A 207 33.44 4.73 18.63
CA GLY A 207 32.00 4.93 18.51
C GLY A 207 31.56 5.38 17.11
N THR A 208 32.42 5.28 16.10
CA THR A 208 32.01 5.41 14.70
C THR A 208 31.19 4.19 14.31
N LEU A 209 30.01 4.41 13.71
CA LEU A 209 29.15 3.32 13.27
C LEU A 209 29.77 2.60 12.05
N ASP A 210 29.68 1.28 12.00
CA ASP A 210 30.20 0.51 10.87
C ASP A 210 29.31 0.69 9.64
N ILE A 211 29.68 1.66 8.80
CA ILE A 211 29.00 2.03 7.56
C ILE A 211 29.97 1.94 6.38
N THR A 212 29.62 1.14 5.38
CA THR A 212 30.26 1.11 4.07
C THR A 212 29.51 2.04 3.13
N ARG A 213 30.24 3.01 2.58
CA ARG A 213 29.67 3.93 1.60
C ARG A 213 29.47 3.25 0.26
N VAL A 214 28.32 3.51 -0.35
CA VAL A 214 28.05 3.06 -1.71
C VAL A 214 28.72 4.05 -2.67
N PRO A 215 29.64 3.61 -3.53
CA PRO A 215 30.36 4.51 -4.42
C PRO A 215 29.42 5.09 -5.48
N ALA A 216 29.68 6.34 -5.88
CA ALA A 216 29.02 6.93 -7.04
C ALA A 216 29.16 6.03 -8.28
N THR A 217 28.12 5.99 -9.11
CA THR A 217 28.11 5.21 -10.34
C THR A 217 27.37 5.95 -11.44
N THR A 218 27.57 5.55 -12.69
CA THR A 218 26.72 6.00 -13.79
C THR A 218 25.70 4.90 -14.09
N ASP A 219 24.43 5.24 -14.01
CA ASP A 219 23.33 4.42 -14.46
C ASP A 219 23.14 4.59 -15.97
N THR A 220 23.40 3.50 -16.68
CA THR A 220 23.27 3.40 -18.15
C THR A 220 22.13 2.44 -18.54
N THR A 221 21.25 2.08 -17.60
CA THR A 221 20.13 1.15 -17.85
C THR A 221 19.01 1.82 -18.65
N HIS A 222 18.92 3.14 -18.54
CA HIS A 222 17.84 3.98 -19.10
C HIS A 222 16.44 3.58 -18.62
N GLU A 223 16.36 2.97 -17.44
CA GLU A 223 15.08 2.57 -16.83
C GLU A 223 14.18 3.78 -16.60
N PHE A 224 14.71 4.84 -15.94
CA PHE A 224 13.93 6.03 -15.58
C PHE A 224 14.21 7.27 -16.43
N SER A 225 15.34 7.28 -17.15
CA SER A 225 15.81 8.44 -17.92
C SER A 225 16.24 8.01 -19.32
N PRO A 226 16.00 8.82 -20.36
CA PRO A 226 16.54 8.56 -21.69
C PRO A 226 18.05 8.83 -21.81
N ASN A 227 18.69 9.35 -20.76
CA ASN A 227 20.11 9.68 -20.72
C ASN A 227 20.82 8.89 -19.61
N ASP A 228 22.13 8.69 -19.76
CA ASP A 228 22.99 8.23 -18.66
C ASP A 228 22.92 9.21 -17.48
N VAL A 229 22.78 8.67 -16.27
CA VAL A 229 22.63 9.46 -15.04
C VAL A 229 23.78 9.13 -14.08
N VAL A 230 24.48 10.15 -13.61
CA VAL A 230 25.46 9.97 -12.52
C VAL A 230 24.69 9.97 -11.20
N LEU A 231 24.84 8.89 -10.44
CA LEU A 231 24.20 8.70 -9.15
C LEU A 231 25.22 8.81 -8.03
N ASP A 232 24.87 9.55 -6.98
CA ASP A 232 25.70 9.70 -5.79
C ASP A 232 24.82 9.85 -4.54
N ALA A 233 25.26 9.28 -3.42
CA ALA A 233 24.53 9.37 -2.16
C ALA A 233 24.66 10.76 -1.48
N GLY A 234 25.48 11.66 -2.04
CA GLY A 234 25.65 13.03 -1.59
C GLY A 234 26.50 13.19 -0.33
N TYR A 235 27.36 12.21 0.01
CA TYR A 235 28.08 12.16 1.29
C TYR A 235 28.88 13.43 1.61
N GLY A 236 29.44 14.12 0.60
CA GLY A 236 30.23 15.35 0.76
C GLY A 236 29.43 16.65 0.66
N THR A 237 28.13 16.58 0.37
CA THR A 237 27.32 17.78 0.13
C THR A 237 26.99 18.49 1.43
N GLN A 238 26.98 19.83 1.42
CA GLN A 238 26.71 20.63 2.62
C GLN A 238 25.39 20.23 3.30
N GLY A 239 24.30 20.07 2.55
CA GLY A 239 23.00 19.71 3.12
C GLY A 239 22.95 18.33 3.78
N ILE A 240 23.77 17.38 3.33
CA ILE A 240 23.89 16.04 3.92
C ILE A 240 24.83 16.04 5.11
N CYS A 241 25.92 16.81 5.08
CA CYS A 241 26.89 16.88 6.18
C CYS A 241 26.44 17.70 7.38
N THR A 242 25.76 18.83 7.15
CA THR A 242 25.32 19.73 8.24
C THR A 242 23.86 19.55 8.61
N GLY A 243 23.10 18.73 7.87
CA GLY A 243 21.68 18.51 8.10
C GLY A 243 21.40 17.28 8.94
N GLY A 244 20.52 17.42 9.94
CA GLY A 244 20.06 16.32 10.78
C GLY A 244 19.54 15.11 9.99
N SER A 245 19.73 13.94 10.57
CA SER A 245 19.25 12.65 10.05
C SER A 245 17.75 12.49 10.25
N TYR A 246 17.23 12.84 11.43
CA TYR A 246 15.82 12.67 11.76
C TYR A 246 14.99 13.93 11.48
N PRO A 247 13.83 13.83 10.79
CA PRO A 247 13.36 12.70 9.99
C PRO A 247 13.99 12.66 8.58
N SER A 248 13.79 11.57 7.84
CA SER A 248 14.30 11.45 6.47
C SER A 248 13.42 12.15 5.44
N GLY A 249 13.87 13.31 4.94
CA GLY A 249 13.18 14.02 3.85
C GLY A 249 13.04 13.23 2.54
N HIS A 250 14.03 12.39 2.16
CA HIS A 250 13.88 11.53 0.98
C HIS A 250 12.79 10.47 1.19
N THR A 251 12.65 9.97 2.41
CA THR A 251 11.57 9.07 2.76
C THR A 251 10.23 9.80 2.70
N THR A 252 10.12 11.00 3.29
CA THR A 252 8.91 11.83 3.20
C THR A 252 8.46 12.01 1.76
N THR A 253 9.38 12.36 0.87
CA THR A 253 9.09 12.53 -0.55
C THR A 253 8.71 11.22 -1.25
N ALA A 254 9.39 10.11 -0.95
CA ALA A 254 9.04 8.80 -1.49
C ALA A 254 7.63 8.35 -1.06
N TYR A 255 7.25 8.57 0.20
CA TYR A 255 5.90 8.29 0.69
C TYR A 255 4.86 9.24 0.09
N GLN A 256 5.16 10.54 -0.09
CA GLN A 256 4.26 11.45 -0.81
C GLN A 256 4.03 10.98 -2.25
N ALA A 257 5.09 10.55 -2.96
CA ALA A 257 4.96 10.02 -4.31
C ALA A 257 4.17 8.69 -4.33
N GLY A 258 4.53 7.75 -3.47
CA GLY A 258 3.92 6.41 -3.40
C GLY A 258 2.46 6.42 -3.01
N ILE A 259 2.08 7.16 -1.97
CA ILE A 259 0.68 7.31 -1.55
C ILE A 259 -0.12 8.06 -2.63
N THR A 260 0.48 9.06 -3.30
CA THR A 260 -0.18 9.73 -4.43
C THR A 260 -0.46 8.73 -5.54
N LEU A 261 0.53 7.96 -6.01
CA LEU A 261 0.33 6.94 -7.05
C LEU A 261 -0.66 5.86 -6.60
N ALA A 262 -0.60 5.41 -5.34
CA ALA A 262 -1.55 4.46 -4.77
C ALA A 262 -2.97 5.04 -4.71
N THR A 263 -3.10 6.36 -4.60
CA THR A 263 -4.41 7.04 -4.70
C THR A 263 -4.90 7.04 -6.15
N LEU A 264 -4.03 7.30 -7.13
CA LEU A 264 -4.40 7.36 -8.54
C LEU A 264 -4.72 5.95 -9.10
N VAL A 265 -3.96 4.93 -8.69
CA VAL A 265 -4.09 3.53 -9.13
C VAL A 265 -4.29 2.62 -7.90
N PRO A 266 -5.47 2.70 -7.23
CA PRO A 266 -5.74 1.96 -5.99
C PRO A 266 -5.68 0.44 -6.14
N GLU A 267 -5.84 -0.06 -7.37
CA GLU A 267 -5.74 -1.48 -7.70
C GLU A 267 -4.34 -2.07 -7.45
N LEU A 268 -3.30 -1.22 -7.38
CA LEU A 268 -1.90 -1.57 -7.10
C LEU A 268 -1.34 -0.85 -5.86
N ALA A 269 -2.22 -0.31 -5.01
CA ALA A 269 -1.82 0.45 -3.82
C ALA A 269 -0.85 -0.33 -2.90
N PRO A 270 -1.04 -1.62 -2.59
CA PRO A 270 -0.11 -2.35 -1.73
C PRO A 270 1.31 -2.44 -2.29
N GLU A 271 1.46 -2.68 -3.59
CA GLU A 271 2.75 -2.75 -4.28
C GLU A 271 3.45 -1.39 -4.32
N LEU A 272 2.71 -0.32 -4.63
CA LEU A 272 3.22 1.06 -4.63
C LEU A 272 3.66 1.51 -3.23
N LEU A 273 2.89 1.17 -2.20
CA LEU A 273 3.25 1.47 -0.80
C LEU A 273 4.47 0.67 -0.35
N ALA A 274 4.57 -0.61 -0.71
CA ALA A 274 5.76 -1.42 -0.43
C ALA A 274 7.00 -0.86 -1.13
N ARG A 275 6.87 -0.39 -2.38
CA ARG A 275 7.97 0.24 -3.11
C ARG A 275 8.40 1.58 -2.51
N ALA A 276 7.46 2.39 -2.04
CA ALA A 276 7.77 3.63 -1.31
C ALA A 276 8.48 3.34 0.02
N SER A 277 8.07 2.26 0.71
CA SER A 277 8.76 1.77 1.90
C SER A 277 10.19 1.31 1.59
N GLU A 278 10.42 0.65 0.44
CA GLU A 278 11.78 0.33 -0.03
C GLU A 278 12.62 1.58 -0.29
N ALA A 279 12.07 2.60 -0.95
CA ALA A 279 12.80 3.85 -1.19
C ALA A 279 13.22 4.55 0.12
N GLY A 280 12.42 4.40 1.18
CA GLY A 280 12.83 4.78 2.53
C GLY A 280 13.97 3.91 3.07
N ASN A 281 13.81 2.58 3.02
CA ASN A 281 14.83 1.60 3.45
C ASN A 281 16.18 1.80 2.72
N ASP A 282 16.14 2.22 1.47
CA ASP A 282 17.32 2.51 0.65
C ASP A 282 18.18 3.66 1.18
N ARG A 283 17.60 4.55 1.99
CA ARG A 283 18.37 5.57 2.70
C ARG A 283 19.25 4.98 3.81
N ILE A 284 18.84 3.83 4.36
CA ILE A 284 19.62 3.03 5.31
C ILE A 284 20.66 2.20 4.55
N VAL A 285 20.32 1.64 3.39
CA VAL A 285 21.27 0.96 2.49
C VAL A 285 22.45 1.88 2.16
N LEU A 286 22.20 3.16 1.90
CA LEU A 286 23.26 4.16 1.68
C LEU A 286 23.96 4.64 2.96
N GLY A 287 23.50 4.24 4.15
CA GLY A 287 24.10 4.64 5.42
C GLY A 287 23.94 6.12 5.75
N VAL A 288 22.91 6.79 5.20
CA VAL A 288 22.65 8.23 5.42
C VAL A 288 21.46 8.49 6.34
N HIS A 289 20.67 7.47 6.66
CA HIS A 289 19.54 7.53 7.60
C HIS A 289 19.42 6.24 8.42
N TYR A 290 18.73 6.35 9.55
CA TYR A 290 18.41 5.23 10.45
C TYR A 290 16.94 4.79 10.31
N PRO A 291 16.56 3.57 10.74
CA PRO A 291 15.17 3.13 10.80
C PRO A 291 14.18 4.15 11.40
N LEU A 292 14.49 4.76 12.54
CA LEU A 292 13.62 5.79 13.13
C LEU A 292 13.42 7.00 12.21
N ASP A 293 14.42 7.39 11.43
CA ASP A 293 14.29 8.47 10.45
C ASP A 293 13.31 8.11 9.33
N ILE A 294 13.28 6.82 8.95
CA ILE A 294 12.38 6.30 7.91
C ILE A 294 10.95 6.24 8.44
N MET A 295 10.77 5.81 9.69
CA MET A 295 9.47 5.84 10.38
C MET A 295 8.92 7.27 10.46
N GLY A 296 9.75 8.23 10.88
CA GLY A 296 9.38 9.65 10.91
C GLY A 296 9.05 10.21 9.52
N GLY A 297 9.85 9.88 8.50
CA GLY A 297 9.59 10.30 7.12
C GLY A 297 8.28 9.74 6.55
N ARG A 298 7.92 8.49 6.88
CA ARG A 298 6.62 7.90 6.54
C ARG A 298 5.48 8.69 7.19
N ILE A 299 5.56 8.92 8.50
CA ILE A 299 4.57 9.68 9.26
C ILE A 299 4.34 11.07 8.62
N ASP A 300 5.41 11.77 8.26
CA ASP A 300 5.34 13.06 7.58
C ASP A 300 4.56 12.96 6.25
N GLY A 301 4.89 11.97 5.42
CA GLY A 301 4.24 11.77 4.12
C GLY A 301 2.75 11.42 4.23
N GLU A 302 2.39 10.58 5.19
CA GLU A 302 0.99 10.20 5.47
C GLU A 302 0.17 11.41 5.96
N ALA A 303 0.69 12.15 6.94
CA ALA A 303 0.01 13.33 7.49
C ALA A 303 -0.11 14.44 6.42
N ALA A 304 0.94 14.64 5.62
CA ALA A 304 0.95 15.60 4.52
C ALA A 304 -0.16 15.32 3.50
N LEU A 305 -0.28 14.08 3.03
CA LEU A 305 -1.29 13.76 2.03
C LEU A 305 -2.69 13.60 2.60
N ALA A 306 -2.85 13.19 3.85
CA ALA A 306 -4.14 13.25 4.51
C ALA A 306 -4.66 14.70 4.59
N ALA A 307 -3.77 15.66 4.91
CA ALA A 307 -4.12 17.09 4.88
C ALA A 307 -4.51 17.57 3.48
N ARG A 308 -3.76 17.18 2.44
CA ARG A 308 -4.13 17.48 1.04
C ARG A 308 -5.47 16.86 0.64
N TRP A 309 -5.72 15.59 0.96
CA TRP A 309 -6.93 14.89 0.51
C TRP A 309 -8.17 15.32 1.31
N SER A 310 -7.97 15.90 2.49
CA SER A 310 -9.05 16.54 3.27
C SER A 310 -9.60 17.81 2.59
N ASP A 311 -8.83 18.40 1.67
CA ASP A 311 -9.24 19.55 0.88
C ASP A 311 -10.03 19.11 -0.35
N THR A 312 -11.36 19.24 -0.26
CA THR A 312 -12.28 18.83 -1.32
C THR A 312 -12.04 19.61 -2.63
N GLN A 313 -11.67 20.89 -2.53
CA GLN A 313 -11.40 21.69 -3.73
C GLN A 313 -10.12 21.20 -4.42
N TYR A 314 -9.06 20.94 -3.65
CA TYR A 314 -7.83 20.37 -4.19
C TYR A 314 -8.09 19.03 -4.88
N ARG A 315 -8.90 18.16 -4.28
CA ARG A 315 -9.24 16.86 -4.89
C ARG A 315 -9.93 17.02 -6.23
N THR A 316 -10.97 17.85 -6.30
CA THR A 316 -11.75 18.05 -7.53
C THR A 316 -10.94 18.76 -8.62
N ASP A 317 -10.12 19.75 -8.27
CA ASP A 317 -9.41 20.56 -9.26
C ASP A 317 -8.09 19.95 -9.73
N VAL A 318 -7.45 19.10 -8.91
CA VAL A 318 -6.08 18.61 -9.16
C VAL A 318 -6.01 17.07 -9.19
N LEU A 319 -6.45 16.42 -8.11
CA LEU A 319 -6.26 14.97 -7.94
C LEU A 319 -7.10 14.14 -8.91
N GLU A 320 -8.39 14.45 -9.03
CA GLU A 320 -9.32 13.73 -9.91
C GLU A 320 -8.94 13.87 -11.41
N PRO A 321 -8.59 15.07 -11.92
CA PRO A 321 -8.07 15.22 -13.28
C PRO A 321 -6.77 14.46 -13.54
N ALA A 322 -5.80 14.50 -12.60
CA ALA A 322 -4.55 13.76 -12.74
C ALA A 322 -4.80 12.24 -12.79
N ARG A 323 -5.73 11.72 -11.98
CA ARG A 323 -6.14 10.31 -12.03
C ARG A 323 -6.72 9.96 -13.40
N ALA A 324 -7.64 10.78 -13.90
CA ALA A 324 -8.28 10.54 -15.19
C ALA A 324 -7.25 10.56 -16.35
N GLU A 325 -6.27 11.46 -16.31
CA GLU A 325 -5.16 11.49 -17.26
C GLU A 325 -4.32 10.22 -17.20
N LEU A 326 -3.85 9.84 -16.01
CA LEU A 326 -2.99 8.68 -15.83
C LEU A 326 -3.68 7.38 -16.27
N THR A 327 -4.87 7.09 -15.76
CA THR A 327 -5.61 5.86 -16.10
C THR A 327 -5.84 5.77 -17.61
N LYS A 328 -6.31 6.86 -18.23
CA LYS A 328 -6.55 6.89 -19.68
C LYS A 328 -5.27 6.66 -20.47
N TYR A 329 -4.15 7.25 -20.05
CA TYR A 329 -2.86 7.05 -20.72
C TYR A 329 -2.40 5.60 -20.61
N LEU A 330 -2.45 5.01 -19.41
CA LEU A 330 -2.08 3.61 -19.19
C LEU A 330 -2.91 2.67 -20.07
N GLU A 331 -4.23 2.83 -20.09
CA GLU A 331 -5.15 2.04 -20.94
C GLU A 331 -4.83 2.15 -22.42
N GLN A 332 -4.56 3.38 -22.89
CA GLN A 332 -4.22 3.61 -24.30
C GLN A 332 -2.90 2.97 -24.71
N GLN A 333 -1.88 3.01 -23.85
CA GLN A 333 -0.57 2.45 -24.17
C GLN A 333 -0.52 0.94 -23.97
N CYS A 334 -1.24 0.38 -22.99
CA CYS A 334 -1.31 -1.06 -22.77
C CYS A 334 -2.30 -1.76 -23.73
N GLY A 335 -3.27 -1.02 -24.29
CA GLY A 335 -4.18 -1.49 -25.33
C GLY A 335 -5.43 -2.22 -24.83
N ASP A 336 -5.74 -2.15 -23.53
CA ASP A 336 -6.92 -2.74 -22.90
C ASP A 336 -7.36 -1.87 -21.69
N THR A 337 -8.40 -2.29 -20.98
CA THR A 337 -8.79 -1.73 -19.69
C THR A 337 -7.67 -1.87 -18.67
N LEU A 338 -7.58 -0.92 -17.74
CA LEU A 338 -6.51 -0.94 -16.72
C LEU A 338 -6.54 -2.24 -15.89
N ALA A 339 -7.74 -2.75 -15.58
CA ALA A 339 -7.90 -4.00 -14.85
C ALA A 339 -7.30 -5.21 -15.57
N HIS A 340 -7.48 -5.32 -16.90
CA HIS A 340 -6.87 -6.39 -17.69
C HIS A 340 -5.35 -6.21 -17.79
N CYS A 341 -4.86 -4.98 -17.97
CA CYS A 341 -3.43 -4.71 -18.03
C CYS A 341 -2.75 -5.05 -16.70
N ILE A 342 -3.37 -4.73 -15.56
CA ILE A 342 -2.90 -5.13 -14.23
C ILE A 342 -2.92 -6.66 -14.07
N ALA A 343 -3.96 -7.34 -14.52
CA ALA A 343 -4.05 -8.80 -14.41
C ALA A 343 -2.98 -9.53 -15.24
N ALA A 344 -2.48 -8.91 -16.31
CA ALA A 344 -1.39 -9.42 -17.16
C ALA A 344 0.01 -9.03 -16.66
N GLU A 345 0.10 -8.20 -15.62
CA GLU A 345 1.34 -7.59 -15.14
C GLU A 345 2.23 -8.61 -14.42
N LYS A 346 3.55 -8.44 -14.55
CA LYS A 346 4.48 -9.10 -13.63
C LYS A 346 4.54 -8.24 -12.35
N PRO A 347 4.13 -8.79 -11.19
CA PRO A 347 4.05 -8.00 -9.96
C PRO A 347 5.43 -7.47 -9.56
N TYR A 348 5.43 -6.36 -8.81
CA TYR A 348 6.61 -5.84 -8.15
C TYR A 348 7.27 -6.94 -7.29
N THR A 349 8.58 -7.08 -7.44
CA THR A 349 9.38 -8.03 -6.65
C THR A 349 10.63 -7.36 -6.13
N ASP A 350 11.09 -7.78 -4.96
CA ASP A 350 12.31 -7.25 -4.35
C ASP A 350 12.99 -8.29 -3.45
N ASP A 351 14.32 -8.26 -3.41
CA ASP A 351 15.15 -9.08 -2.52
C ASP A 351 16.37 -8.27 -2.07
N PRO A 352 16.17 -7.32 -1.14
CA PRO A 352 17.18 -6.31 -0.83
C PRO A 352 18.46 -6.89 -0.23
N TYR A 353 18.38 -8.06 0.40
CA TYR A 353 19.47 -8.69 1.15
C TYR A 353 19.86 -10.08 0.65
N GLY A 354 19.39 -10.50 -0.53
CA GLY A 354 19.72 -11.80 -1.11
C GLY A 354 19.21 -12.98 -0.25
N GLY A 355 18.04 -12.82 0.35
CA GLY A 355 17.42 -13.80 1.26
C GLY A 355 17.91 -13.76 2.71
N ALA A 356 18.86 -12.90 3.06
CA ALA A 356 19.32 -12.75 4.44
C ALA A 356 18.30 -11.98 5.30
N ALA A 357 18.03 -12.46 6.52
CA ALA A 357 17.07 -11.82 7.43
C ALA A 357 17.71 -10.71 8.28
N ILE A 358 17.03 -9.57 8.38
CA ILE A 358 17.45 -8.47 9.27
C ILE A 358 17.42 -8.95 10.75
N PRO A 359 18.23 -8.36 11.65
CA PRO A 359 18.21 -8.71 13.06
C PRO A 359 16.81 -8.53 13.68
N GLY A 360 16.18 -9.64 14.07
CA GLY A 360 14.86 -9.63 14.69
C GLY A 360 13.68 -9.54 13.71
N GLY A 361 13.93 -9.60 12.40
CA GLY A 361 12.91 -9.56 11.36
C GLY A 361 13.07 -10.66 10.31
N THR A 362 12.60 -10.40 9.10
CA THR A 362 12.64 -11.35 7.99
C THR A 362 13.61 -10.90 6.90
N ALA A 363 13.68 -11.65 5.79
CA ALA A 363 14.48 -11.28 4.63
C ALA A 363 13.90 -10.12 3.82
N GLN A 364 12.69 -9.66 4.16
CA GLN A 364 11.99 -8.57 3.49
C GLN A 364 11.82 -8.78 1.96
N VAL A 365 11.66 -10.05 1.55
CA VAL A 365 11.45 -10.41 0.15
C VAL A 365 10.00 -10.14 -0.25
N VAL A 366 9.82 -9.49 -1.40
CA VAL A 366 8.53 -9.29 -2.06
C VAL A 366 8.46 -10.15 -3.31
N THR A 367 7.45 -11.03 -3.39
CA THR A 367 7.18 -11.90 -4.55
C THR A 367 5.78 -11.71 -5.11
N ASP A 368 4.87 -11.12 -4.33
CA ASP A 368 3.46 -10.95 -4.61
C ASP A 368 2.86 -9.86 -3.69
N ARG A 369 1.58 -9.59 -3.84
CA ARG A 369 0.84 -8.64 -3.01
C ARG A 369 0.91 -8.95 -1.51
N ALA A 370 0.75 -10.22 -1.14
CA ALA A 370 0.67 -10.61 0.26
C ALA A 370 2.02 -10.36 0.97
N SER A 371 3.11 -10.72 0.30
CA SER A 371 4.47 -10.40 0.75
C SER A 371 4.75 -8.88 0.72
N ALA A 372 4.23 -8.12 -0.26
CA ALA A 372 4.32 -6.66 -0.26
C ALA A 372 3.68 -6.04 1.00
N VAL A 373 2.45 -6.46 1.34
CA VAL A 373 1.77 -6.01 2.57
C VAL A 373 2.55 -6.42 3.82
N LYS A 374 3.09 -7.64 3.86
CA LYS A 374 3.90 -8.11 4.99
C LYS A 374 5.18 -7.29 5.17
N VAL A 375 5.90 -7.01 4.09
CA VAL A 375 7.15 -6.22 4.13
C VAL A 375 6.88 -4.77 4.55
N TYR A 376 5.82 -4.15 4.00
CA TYR A 376 5.40 -2.83 4.46
C TYR A 376 5.09 -2.82 5.97
N THR A 377 4.30 -3.79 6.42
CA THR A 377 3.93 -3.93 7.85
C THR A 377 5.16 -4.10 8.74
N GLU A 378 6.12 -4.91 8.32
CA GLU A 378 7.36 -5.14 9.07
C GLU A 378 8.22 -3.87 9.17
N ARG A 379 8.24 -3.04 8.13
CA ARG A 379 9.00 -1.78 8.09
C ARG A 379 8.31 -0.61 8.79
N MET A 380 7.06 -0.77 9.23
CA MET A 380 6.43 0.25 10.07
C MET A 380 7.23 0.41 11.37
N SER A 381 7.65 -0.69 12.00
CA SER A 381 8.43 -0.64 13.25
C SER A 381 9.84 -1.22 13.15
N TYR A 382 10.26 -1.80 12.02
CA TYR A 382 11.58 -2.46 11.88
C TYR A 382 11.91 -3.49 12.99
N GLY A 383 10.89 -4.02 13.66
CA GLY A 383 11.06 -4.94 14.79
C GLY A 383 11.62 -4.29 16.06
N PHE A 384 11.48 -2.97 16.24
CA PHE A 384 11.77 -2.32 17.51
C PHE A 384 10.98 -2.95 18.66
N THR A 385 11.56 -2.92 19.85
CA THR A 385 10.80 -3.22 21.07
C THR A 385 9.89 -2.06 21.40
N ALA A 386 8.68 -2.34 21.88
CA ALA A 386 7.76 -1.31 22.34
C ALA A 386 8.40 -0.38 23.40
N THR A 387 8.31 0.92 23.18
CA THR A 387 8.77 1.99 24.08
C THR A 387 7.62 2.63 24.86
N GLY A 388 6.38 2.40 24.42
CA GLY A 388 5.16 2.91 25.04
C GLY A 388 4.21 1.79 25.55
N ALA A 389 3.00 2.19 25.92
CA ALA A 389 1.99 1.26 26.41
C ALA A 389 1.39 0.38 25.30
N THR A 390 1.41 -0.93 25.50
CA THR A 390 0.87 -1.93 24.58
C THR A 390 -0.60 -2.25 24.86
N GLY A 391 -1.32 -2.73 23.83
CA GLY A 391 -2.71 -3.19 23.98
C GLY A 391 -3.74 -2.06 24.11
N GLN A 392 -3.39 -0.84 23.68
CA GLN A 392 -4.30 0.29 23.67
C GLN A 392 -5.31 0.20 22.51
N ALA A 393 -6.45 0.86 22.69
CA ALA A 393 -7.46 0.98 21.65
C ALA A 393 -6.89 1.65 20.37
N PRO A 394 -7.54 1.46 19.21
CA PRO A 394 -7.13 2.15 17.99
C PRO A 394 -7.07 3.67 18.15
N SER A 395 -6.16 4.32 17.44
CA SER A 395 -5.85 5.75 17.61
C SER A 395 -5.71 6.47 16.27
N VAL A 396 -6.72 6.33 15.40
CA VAL A 396 -6.67 6.88 14.03
C VAL A 396 -6.64 8.42 14.06
N PRO A 397 -5.65 9.06 13.43
CA PRO A 397 -5.60 10.51 13.30
C PRO A 397 -6.79 11.12 12.56
N THR A 398 -7.16 12.35 12.93
CA THR A 398 -8.21 13.10 12.20
C THR A 398 -7.78 13.33 10.76
N GLY A 399 -8.69 13.09 9.82
CA GLY A 399 -8.44 13.25 8.38
C GLY A 399 -7.74 12.08 7.70
N ALA A 400 -7.19 11.11 8.45
CA ALA A 400 -6.50 9.94 7.89
C ALA A 400 -7.42 9.07 7.02
N SER A 401 -8.74 9.07 7.28
CA SER A 401 -9.74 8.39 6.45
C SER A 401 -9.70 8.83 4.98
N ASN A 402 -9.22 10.05 4.69
CA ASN A 402 -9.12 10.55 3.33
C ASN A 402 -8.04 9.84 2.51
N LEU A 403 -7.07 9.16 3.15
CA LEU A 403 -6.09 8.32 2.46
C LEU A 403 -6.70 7.07 1.81
N LEU A 404 -7.93 6.70 2.18
CA LEU A 404 -8.64 5.55 1.63
C LEU A 404 -9.76 5.94 0.63
N LEU A 405 -9.82 7.21 0.18
CA LEU A 405 -10.90 7.70 -0.68
C LEU A 405 -11.07 6.90 -1.98
N THR A 406 -9.97 6.52 -2.65
CA THR A 406 -10.03 5.81 -3.92
C THR A 406 -10.02 4.29 -3.77
N ALA A 407 -9.49 3.76 -2.66
CA ALA A 407 -9.60 2.34 -2.32
C ALA A 407 -11.02 1.95 -1.87
N PHE A 408 -11.71 2.85 -1.17
CA PHE A 408 -13.08 2.63 -0.68
C PHE A 408 -13.99 3.85 -0.96
N PRO A 409 -14.31 4.12 -2.23
CA PRO A 409 -15.07 5.31 -2.63
C PRO A 409 -16.54 5.29 -2.17
N THR A 410 -17.09 4.11 -1.90
CA THR A 410 -18.49 3.93 -1.45
C THR A 410 -18.66 4.00 0.06
N LEU A 411 -17.57 3.94 0.84
CA LEU A 411 -17.62 4.06 2.29
C LEU A 411 -17.75 5.52 2.71
N THR A 412 -18.37 5.77 3.87
CA THR A 412 -18.32 7.07 4.54
C THR A 412 -16.98 7.30 5.24
N ASP A 413 -16.69 8.53 5.68
CA ASP A 413 -15.46 8.83 6.42
C ASP A 413 -15.35 8.00 7.71
N ALA A 414 -16.44 7.87 8.47
CA ALA A 414 -16.47 7.07 9.68
C ALA A 414 -16.19 5.58 9.40
N GLN A 415 -16.67 5.08 8.27
CA GLN A 415 -16.43 3.71 7.82
C GLN A 415 -14.96 3.51 7.38
N ARG A 416 -14.36 4.46 6.65
CA ARG A 416 -12.93 4.44 6.32
C ARG A 416 -12.05 4.54 7.58
N THR A 417 -12.42 5.38 8.55
CA THR A 417 -11.77 5.42 9.87
C THR A 417 -11.84 4.07 10.58
N SER A 418 -12.98 3.37 10.50
CA SER A 418 -13.13 2.03 11.07
C SER A 418 -12.25 0.98 10.37
N VAL A 419 -12.05 1.08 9.05
CA VAL A 419 -11.09 0.23 8.32
C VAL A 419 -9.67 0.48 8.85
N LEU A 420 -9.23 1.74 8.90
CA LEU A 420 -7.90 2.09 9.43
C LEU A 420 -7.71 1.53 10.84
N ALA A 421 -8.67 1.77 11.74
CA ALA A 421 -8.64 1.31 13.13
C ALA A 421 -8.50 -0.22 13.27
N GLN A 422 -9.12 -1.00 12.37
CA GLN A 422 -9.06 -2.47 12.38
C GLN A 422 -7.77 -3.01 11.75
N THR A 423 -7.06 -2.20 10.97
CA THR A 423 -5.80 -2.56 10.33
C THR A 423 -4.58 -1.93 10.99
N GLU A 424 -4.74 -1.11 12.03
CA GLU A 424 -3.63 -0.48 12.74
C GLU A 424 -2.63 -1.50 13.28
N SER A 425 -1.36 -1.12 13.30
CA SER A 425 -0.35 -1.87 14.03
C SER A 425 -0.60 -1.81 15.54
N ALA A 426 0.07 -2.70 16.28
CA ALA A 426 0.00 -2.73 17.73
C ALA A 426 0.45 -1.40 18.35
N SER A 427 -0.15 -1.02 19.48
CA SER A 427 0.29 0.17 20.21
C SER A 427 1.61 -0.08 20.95
N GLY A 428 2.33 0.99 21.24
CA GLY A 428 3.54 1.02 22.04
C GLY A 428 4.84 1.00 21.24
N GLU A 429 4.79 0.89 19.90
CA GLU A 429 5.96 1.01 19.03
C GLU A 429 6.62 2.40 19.15
N PRO A 430 7.92 2.56 18.84
CA PRO A 430 8.56 3.88 18.82
C PRO A 430 7.79 4.87 17.95
N LEU A 431 7.66 6.11 18.41
CA LEU A 431 6.87 7.18 17.78
C LEU A 431 5.34 6.99 17.83
N ASP A 432 4.83 5.94 18.49
CA ASP A 432 3.39 5.80 18.75
C ASP A 432 2.89 6.93 19.67
N GLN A 433 1.95 7.73 19.15
CA GLN A 433 1.31 8.84 19.87
C GLN A 433 -0.11 8.51 20.34
N THR A 434 -0.42 7.23 20.52
CA THR A 434 -1.70 6.79 21.08
C THR A 434 -1.97 7.48 22.41
N GLY A 435 -3.15 8.09 22.54
CA GLY A 435 -3.56 8.85 23.73
C GLY A 435 -3.28 10.36 23.63
N THR A 436 -2.61 10.83 22.58
CA THR A 436 -2.53 12.26 22.26
C THR A 436 -3.75 12.73 21.44
N ALA A 437 -3.98 14.04 21.38
CA ALA A 437 -5.06 14.61 20.57
C ALA A 437 -4.89 14.40 19.06
N ASN A 438 -3.67 14.11 18.59
CA ASN A 438 -3.36 13.98 17.17
C ASN A 438 -3.66 12.58 16.61
N GLY A 439 -3.92 11.60 17.48
CA GLY A 439 -3.89 10.19 17.09
C GLY A 439 -2.46 9.70 16.82
N SER A 440 -2.31 8.51 16.26
CA SER A 440 -1.03 7.87 15.99
C SER A 440 -0.88 7.52 14.52
N TRP A 441 -0.15 8.37 13.79
CA TRP A 441 0.24 8.10 12.40
C TRP A 441 1.18 6.89 12.29
N GLU A 442 1.99 6.68 13.33
CA GLU A 442 2.87 5.51 13.39
C GLU A 442 2.07 4.21 13.24
N ARG A 443 0.82 4.17 13.74
CA ARG A 443 0.01 2.95 13.70
C ARG A 443 -0.70 2.68 12.38
N LEU A 444 -0.68 3.61 11.42
CA LEU A 444 -1.43 3.47 10.17
C LEU A 444 -0.77 2.47 9.21
N ASN A 445 -1.35 1.28 9.11
CA ASN A 445 -0.92 0.29 8.12
C ASN A 445 -1.69 0.46 6.81
N LEU A 446 -1.24 1.40 5.98
CA LEU A 446 -1.92 1.71 4.72
C LEU A 446 -1.90 0.54 3.72
N ALA A 447 -0.86 -0.29 3.70
CA ALA A 447 -0.81 -1.45 2.81
C ALA A 447 -1.86 -2.51 3.20
N ALA A 448 -2.06 -2.75 4.50
CA ALA A 448 -3.14 -3.62 4.98
C ALA A 448 -4.53 -3.00 4.74
N ALA A 449 -4.69 -1.71 5.00
CA ALA A 449 -5.96 -1.00 4.81
C ALA A 449 -6.40 -0.97 3.34
N THR A 450 -5.50 -0.60 2.42
CA THR A 450 -5.78 -0.53 0.97
C THR A 450 -5.88 -1.89 0.29
N SER A 451 -5.58 -2.99 0.99
CA SER A 451 -5.79 -4.37 0.51
C SER A 451 -6.95 -5.08 1.22
N ALA A 452 -7.75 -4.34 2.00
CA ALA A 452 -8.77 -4.94 2.84
C ALA A 452 -10.02 -5.38 2.06
N THR A 453 -10.51 -6.58 2.36
CA THR A 453 -11.90 -6.96 2.09
C THR A 453 -12.73 -6.58 3.30
N VAL A 454 -13.72 -5.72 3.09
CA VAL A 454 -14.48 -5.05 4.13
C VAL A 454 -15.95 -5.42 3.99
N SER A 455 -16.60 -5.88 5.07
CA SER A 455 -18.05 -6.02 5.10
C SER A 455 -18.72 -4.81 5.73
N VAL A 456 -19.85 -4.38 5.16
CA VAL A 456 -20.72 -3.35 5.73
C VAL A 456 -22.04 -3.98 6.13
N ALA A 457 -22.37 -3.93 7.41
CA ALA A 457 -23.65 -4.41 7.92
C ALA A 457 -24.79 -3.42 7.62
N THR A 458 -26.03 -3.86 7.80
CA THR A 458 -27.24 -3.05 7.54
C THR A 458 -27.34 -1.81 8.44
N ASP A 459 -26.71 -1.83 9.62
CA ASP A 459 -26.62 -0.68 10.53
C ASP A 459 -25.48 0.29 10.19
N GLY A 460 -24.74 0.01 9.11
CA GLY A 460 -23.59 0.80 8.65
C GLY A 460 -22.27 0.44 9.33
N SER A 461 -22.26 -0.50 10.29
CA SER A 461 -21.02 -0.95 10.93
C SER A 461 -20.11 -1.68 9.94
N VAL A 462 -18.81 -1.51 10.12
CA VAL A 462 -17.77 -1.99 9.22
C VAL A 462 -16.91 -3.04 9.91
N LYS A 463 -16.62 -4.12 9.20
CA LYS A 463 -15.66 -5.13 9.65
C LYS A 463 -14.66 -5.46 8.54
N VAL A 464 -13.37 -5.44 8.87
CA VAL A 464 -12.32 -5.97 8.00
C VAL A 464 -12.31 -7.49 8.12
N LEU A 465 -12.49 -8.19 6.99
CA LEU A 465 -12.55 -9.64 6.93
C LEU A 465 -11.20 -10.27 6.62
N ALA A 466 -10.42 -9.62 5.74
CA ALA A 466 -9.09 -10.05 5.32
C ALA A 466 -8.31 -8.85 4.77
N THR A 467 -6.98 -8.97 4.74
CA THR A 467 -6.03 -8.03 4.11
C THR A 467 -5.06 -8.81 3.21
N GLY A 468 -4.28 -8.11 2.38
CA GLY A 468 -3.35 -8.75 1.43
C GLY A 468 -4.00 -9.18 0.10
N GLY A 469 -5.28 -8.89 -0.09
CA GLY A 469 -6.01 -9.13 -1.35
C GLY A 469 -6.30 -7.85 -2.13
N SER A 470 -7.28 -7.90 -3.03
CA SER A 470 -7.82 -6.69 -3.66
C SER A 470 -8.78 -5.99 -2.72
N ALA A 471 -8.74 -4.65 -2.67
CA ALA A 471 -9.73 -3.87 -1.93
C ALA A 471 -11.15 -4.19 -2.38
N ARG A 472 -12.02 -4.56 -1.46
CA ARG A 472 -13.42 -4.94 -1.75
C ARG A 472 -14.35 -4.49 -0.64
N VAL A 473 -15.56 -4.06 -1.01
CA VAL A 473 -16.65 -3.76 -0.08
C VAL A 473 -17.78 -4.78 -0.31
N LEU A 474 -18.07 -5.59 0.71
CA LEU A 474 -19.11 -6.60 0.70
C LEU A 474 -20.34 -6.04 1.43
N THR A 475 -21.39 -5.76 0.67
CA THR A 475 -22.71 -5.31 1.16
C THR A 475 -23.78 -6.38 0.96
N GLY A 476 -23.44 -7.48 0.30
CA GLY A 476 -24.37 -8.53 -0.09
C GLY A 476 -24.93 -9.31 1.11
N VAL A 477 -26.25 -9.43 1.15
CA VAL A 477 -26.96 -10.30 2.10
C VAL A 477 -27.75 -11.33 1.30
N LEU A 478 -27.57 -12.62 1.63
CA LEU A 478 -28.31 -13.72 1.02
C LEU A 478 -29.20 -14.41 2.05
N THR A 479 -30.42 -14.74 1.65
CA THR A 479 -31.41 -15.45 2.45
C THR A 479 -32.07 -16.56 1.64
N ALA A 480 -32.62 -17.57 2.33
CA ALA A 480 -33.50 -18.55 1.72
C ALA A 480 -34.94 -18.31 2.20
N PRO A 481 -35.78 -17.58 1.42
CA PRO A 481 -37.11 -17.17 1.88
C PRO A 481 -38.07 -18.34 2.15
N LYS A 482 -37.77 -19.55 1.62
CA LYS A 482 -38.54 -20.77 1.85
C LYS A 482 -37.91 -21.69 2.91
N GLY A 483 -36.94 -21.19 3.67
CA GLY A 483 -36.19 -21.95 4.67
C GLY A 483 -34.87 -22.50 4.12
N THR A 484 -33.97 -22.85 5.04
CA THR A 484 -32.58 -23.27 4.75
C THR A 484 -32.39 -24.79 4.73
N SER A 485 -33.47 -25.58 4.84
CA SER A 485 -33.43 -27.04 4.76
C SER A 485 -33.96 -27.51 3.40
N VAL A 486 -33.18 -28.33 2.70
CA VAL A 486 -33.47 -28.77 1.33
C VAL A 486 -33.01 -30.20 1.11
N ALA A 487 -33.80 -31.04 0.44
CA ALA A 487 -33.39 -32.40 0.11
C ALA A 487 -32.29 -32.39 -0.97
N ALA A 488 -31.37 -33.36 -0.96
CA ALA A 488 -30.46 -33.59 -2.08
C ALA A 488 -31.26 -33.82 -3.37
N GLY A 489 -30.91 -33.11 -4.46
CA GLY A 489 -31.68 -33.07 -5.70
C GLY A 489 -32.85 -32.06 -5.68
N GLY A 490 -33.12 -31.42 -4.54
CA GLY A 490 -34.19 -30.46 -4.34
C GLY A 490 -33.83 -29.04 -4.75
N SER A 491 -34.86 -28.21 -4.93
CA SER A 491 -34.71 -26.80 -5.30
C SER A 491 -34.68 -25.90 -4.05
N LEU A 492 -33.66 -25.07 -3.93
CA LEU A 492 -33.50 -24.05 -2.89
C LEU A 492 -33.83 -22.68 -3.48
N ALA A 493 -34.84 -22.01 -2.92
CA ALA A 493 -35.15 -20.62 -3.26
C ALA A 493 -34.18 -19.69 -2.54
N LEU A 494 -33.64 -18.72 -3.27
CA LEU A 494 -32.67 -17.73 -2.80
C LEU A 494 -33.21 -16.33 -3.08
N ALA A 495 -32.99 -15.42 -2.14
CA ALA A 495 -33.24 -14.00 -2.30
C ALA A 495 -32.14 -13.21 -1.60
N GLY A 496 -31.67 -12.13 -2.20
CA GLY A 496 -30.65 -11.29 -1.59
C GLY A 496 -30.66 -9.85 -2.09
N THR A 497 -29.90 -9.01 -1.41
CA THR A 497 -29.85 -7.56 -1.62
C THR A 497 -28.43 -7.04 -1.44
N GLY A 498 -28.14 -5.85 -1.97
CA GLY A 498 -26.86 -5.17 -1.76
C GLY A 498 -25.76 -5.64 -2.71
N PHE A 499 -26.13 -6.10 -3.90
CA PHE A 499 -25.19 -6.52 -4.95
C PHE A 499 -25.07 -5.48 -6.06
N THR A 500 -23.97 -5.52 -6.80
CA THR A 500 -23.76 -4.67 -7.97
C THR A 500 -24.82 -4.93 -9.05
N ALA A 501 -25.61 -3.90 -9.36
CA ALA A 501 -26.69 -3.99 -10.34
C ALA A 501 -26.21 -4.51 -11.71
N GLY A 502 -26.98 -5.40 -12.33
CA GLY A 502 -26.68 -5.97 -13.64
C GLY A 502 -25.57 -7.03 -13.66
N SER A 503 -24.94 -7.34 -12.53
CA SER A 503 -23.94 -8.41 -12.45
C SER A 503 -24.59 -9.80 -12.50
N SER A 504 -23.82 -10.80 -12.95
CA SER A 504 -24.17 -12.22 -12.86
C SER A 504 -23.32 -12.87 -11.78
N LEU A 505 -23.98 -13.53 -10.82
CA LEU A 505 -23.35 -14.15 -9.67
C LEU A 505 -23.48 -15.67 -9.77
N GLN A 506 -22.37 -16.37 -9.62
CA GLN A 506 -22.34 -17.82 -9.51
C GLN A 506 -22.84 -18.22 -8.13
N VAL A 507 -23.78 -19.17 -8.06
CA VAL A 507 -24.21 -19.77 -6.80
C VAL A 507 -23.33 -20.97 -6.52
N VAL A 508 -22.54 -20.90 -5.46
CA VAL A 508 -21.55 -21.92 -5.11
C VAL A 508 -21.99 -22.64 -3.84
N LEU A 509 -22.13 -23.96 -3.91
CA LEU A 509 -22.35 -24.82 -2.76
C LEU A 509 -21.00 -25.26 -2.21
N HIS A 510 -20.68 -24.87 -0.97
CA HIS A 510 -19.43 -25.22 -0.31
C HIS A 510 -19.56 -26.52 0.49
N SER A 511 -19.37 -27.63 -0.23
CA SER A 511 -19.12 -28.97 0.32
C SER A 511 -17.68 -29.37 -0.05
N ASP A 512 -17.50 -29.98 -1.21
CA ASP A 512 -16.48 -29.55 -2.18
C ASP A 512 -17.11 -28.43 -3.02
N PRO A 513 -16.42 -27.30 -3.31
CA PRO A 513 -17.05 -26.18 -4.02
C PRO A 513 -17.62 -26.59 -5.39
N VAL A 514 -18.94 -26.55 -5.52
CA VAL A 514 -19.66 -26.85 -6.78
C VAL A 514 -20.54 -25.67 -7.13
N THR A 515 -20.39 -25.16 -8.36
CA THR A 515 -21.31 -24.17 -8.92
C THR A 515 -22.64 -24.83 -9.27
N VAL A 516 -23.72 -24.42 -8.61
CA VAL A 516 -25.06 -25.01 -8.73
C VAL A 516 -26.04 -24.16 -9.53
N GLY A 517 -25.62 -22.97 -9.96
CA GLY A 517 -26.40 -22.10 -10.83
C GLY A 517 -25.84 -20.69 -10.91
N THR A 518 -26.57 -19.82 -11.59
CA THR A 518 -26.26 -18.40 -11.71
C THR A 518 -27.49 -17.57 -11.38
N LEU A 519 -27.30 -16.44 -10.72
CA LEU A 519 -28.35 -15.45 -10.51
C LEU A 519 -27.95 -14.12 -11.15
N THR A 520 -28.93 -13.40 -11.69
CA THR A 520 -28.71 -12.07 -12.28
C THR A 520 -29.22 -11.01 -11.32
N VAL A 521 -28.40 -10.02 -11.01
CA VAL A 521 -28.74 -8.93 -10.09
C VAL A 521 -29.56 -7.89 -10.84
N ALA A 522 -30.73 -7.55 -10.30
CA ALA A 522 -31.62 -6.53 -10.82
C ALA A 522 -31.02 -5.11 -10.70
N ALA A 523 -31.66 -4.15 -11.36
CA ALA A 523 -31.21 -2.75 -11.38
C ALA A 523 -31.18 -2.09 -9.99
N ASP A 524 -31.97 -2.60 -9.04
CA ASP A 524 -32.04 -2.15 -7.66
C ASP A 524 -31.06 -2.89 -6.73
N GLY A 525 -30.17 -3.73 -7.27
CA GLY A 525 -29.19 -4.50 -6.50
C GLY A 525 -29.79 -5.72 -5.79
N THR A 526 -31.04 -6.09 -6.09
CA THR A 526 -31.67 -7.30 -5.57
C THR A 526 -31.43 -8.50 -6.47
N VAL A 527 -31.47 -9.69 -5.89
CA VAL A 527 -31.37 -10.95 -6.61
C VAL A 527 -32.41 -11.92 -6.08
N SER A 528 -33.08 -12.65 -6.96
CA SER A 528 -33.98 -13.72 -6.57
C SER A 528 -33.96 -14.84 -7.60
N GLY A 529 -34.11 -16.07 -7.13
CA GLY A 529 -34.15 -17.24 -8.00
C GLY A 529 -34.15 -18.53 -7.20
N SER A 530 -33.94 -19.64 -7.89
CA SER A 530 -33.79 -20.93 -7.24
C SER A 530 -32.71 -21.76 -7.92
N VAL A 531 -31.97 -22.50 -7.12
CA VAL A 531 -30.94 -23.44 -7.59
C VAL A 531 -31.29 -24.86 -7.18
N THR A 532 -30.81 -25.85 -7.91
CA THR A 532 -31.00 -27.26 -7.56
C THR A 532 -29.75 -27.76 -6.86
N ILE A 533 -29.89 -28.28 -5.65
CA ILE A 533 -28.80 -28.92 -4.93
C ILE A 533 -28.50 -30.27 -5.63
N PRO A 534 -27.25 -30.57 -6.00
CA PRO A 534 -26.92 -31.83 -6.65
C PRO A 534 -27.41 -33.04 -5.87
N ALA A 535 -27.95 -34.05 -6.55
CA ALA A 535 -28.51 -35.25 -5.91
C ALA A 535 -27.47 -36.07 -5.12
N GLY A 536 -26.19 -35.97 -5.51
CA GLY A 536 -25.07 -36.62 -4.81
C GLY A 536 -24.52 -35.83 -3.62
N THR A 537 -25.11 -34.68 -3.26
CA THR A 537 -24.64 -33.87 -2.14
C THR A 537 -24.84 -34.65 -0.83
N ALA A 538 -23.80 -34.74 -0.01
CA ALA A 538 -23.87 -35.40 1.29
C ALA A 538 -24.92 -34.73 2.20
N THR A 539 -25.63 -35.51 3.00
CA THR A 539 -26.57 -34.95 3.99
C THR A 539 -25.81 -34.28 5.13
N GLY A 540 -26.29 -33.14 5.61
CA GLY A 540 -25.65 -32.41 6.71
C GLY A 540 -25.63 -30.90 6.50
N ALA A 541 -24.78 -30.21 7.26
CA ALA A 541 -24.60 -28.76 7.15
C ALA A 541 -23.71 -28.42 5.94
N HIS A 542 -24.14 -27.41 5.18
CA HIS A 542 -23.40 -26.84 4.05
C HIS A 542 -23.60 -25.32 4.04
N THR A 543 -22.89 -24.62 3.16
CA THR A 543 -23.15 -23.20 2.90
C THR A 543 -23.34 -22.93 1.42
N ILE A 544 -24.15 -21.92 1.13
CA ILE A 544 -24.32 -21.33 -0.20
C ILE A 544 -23.62 -19.98 -0.20
N ASP A 545 -22.74 -19.78 -1.17
CA ASP A 545 -22.11 -18.50 -1.45
C ASP A 545 -22.57 -17.95 -2.80
N LEU A 546 -22.38 -16.64 -2.99
CA LEU A 546 -22.47 -15.98 -4.27
C LEU A 546 -21.07 -15.48 -4.64
N ALA A 547 -20.58 -15.89 -5.80
CA ALA A 547 -19.28 -15.49 -6.32
C ALA A 547 -19.42 -14.63 -7.58
N ASP A 548 -18.56 -13.62 -7.72
CA ASP A 548 -18.47 -12.81 -8.94
C ASP A 548 -17.74 -13.56 -10.08
N ALA A 549 -17.52 -12.87 -11.22
CA ALA A 549 -16.84 -13.45 -12.36
C ALA A 549 -15.38 -13.86 -12.10
N SER A 550 -14.74 -13.32 -11.05
CA SER A 550 -13.40 -13.73 -10.61
C SER A 550 -13.42 -14.95 -9.69
N GLY A 551 -14.61 -15.45 -9.32
CA GLY A 551 -14.78 -16.54 -8.35
C GLY A 551 -14.68 -16.10 -6.89
N ALA A 552 -14.61 -14.79 -6.63
CA ALA A 552 -14.52 -14.25 -5.27
C ALA A 552 -15.93 -14.04 -4.68
N SER A 553 -16.08 -14.33 -3.39
CA SER A 553 -17.33 -14.13 -2.67
C SER A 553 -17.77 -12.67 -2.69
N VAL A 554 -19.07 -12.46 -2.88
CA VAL A 554 -19.74 -11.15 -2.71
C VAL A 554 -20.54 -11.07 -1.40
N LEU A 555 -20.44 -12.10 -0.54
CA LEU A 555 -21.10 -12.16 0.75
C LEU A 555 -20.09 -12.01 1.88
N ALA A 556 -20.44 -11.24 2.91
CA ALA A 556 -19.66 -11.20 4.14
C ALA A 556 -19.70 -12.54 4.89
N THR A 557 -20.86 -13.22 4.83
CA THR A 557 -21.09 -14.53 5.45
C THR A 557 -21.91 -15.37 4.48
N PRO A 558 -21.40 -16.54 4.03
CA PRO A 558 -22.18 -17.49 3.26
C PRO A 558 -23.46 -17.95 3.98
N LEU A 559 -24.51 -18.23 3.22
CA LEU A 559 -25.78 -18.69 3.77
C LEU A 559 -25.69 -20.15 4.23
N ALA A 560 -25.82 -20.40 5.53
CA ALA A 560 -25.89 -21.75 6.06
C ALA A 560 -27.17 -22.47 5.64
N ILE A 561 -27.03 -23.72 5.18
CA ILE A 561 -28.12 -24.61 4.80
C ILE A 561 -27.95 -26.00 5.40
N THR A 562 -29.03 -26.78 5.44
CA THR A 562 -29.02 -28.19 5.81
C THR A 562 -29.54 -29.03 4.64
N VAL A 563 -28.71 -29.94 4.15
CA VAL A 563 -29.08 -30.90 3.11
C VAL A 563 -29.64 -32.16 3.76
N THR A 564 -30.87 -32.51 3.42
CA THR A 564 -31.57 -33.73 3.90
C THR A 564 -31.52 -34.84 2.83
N PRO A 565 -31.77 -36.11 3.20
CA PRO A 565 -31.81 -37.20 2.23
C PRO A 565 -32.78 -36.91 1.07
N ALA A 566 -32.42 -37.35 -0.14
CA ALA A 566 -33.33 -37.28 -1.27
C ALA A 566 -34.66 -37.97 -0.91
N ALA A 567 -35.79 -37.37 -1.28
CA ALA A 567 -37.09 -37.99 -1.07
C ALA A 567 -37.08 -39.38 -1.75
N ALA A 568 -37.29 -40.44 -0.97
CA ALA A 568 -37.44 -41.77 -1.52
C ALA A 568 -38.59 -41.71 -2.53
N GLY A 569 -38.27 -41.85 -3.82
CA GLY A 569 -39.30 -41.91 -4.85
C GLY A 569 -40.29 -42.99 -4.45
N THR A 570 -41.55 -42.62 -4.27
CA THR A 570 -42.64 -43.58 -4.16
C THR A 570 -42.73 -44.29 -5.51
N GLY A 571 -41.91 -45.32 -5.69
CA GLY A 571 -42.01 -46.28 -6.77
C GLY A 571 -43.33 -47.00 -6.62
N GLY A 572 -44.37 -46.51 -7.28
CA GLY A 572 -45.57 -47.26 -7.56
C GLY A 572 -45.22 -48.39 -8.50
N ASP A 573 -44.77 -49.52 -7.94
CA ASP A 573 -44.59 -50.75 -8.68
C ASP A 573 -45.95 -51.45 -8.81
N THR A 574 -46.64 -51.18 -9.91
CA THR A 574 -47.74 -52.02 -10.38
C THR A 574 -47.15 -53.12 -11.26
N GLY A 575 -46.82 -54.26 -10.64
CA GLY A 575 -46.36 -55.47 -11.32
C GLY A 575 -47.02 -56.72 -10.74
N THR A 576 -48.02 -57.23 -11.45
CA THR A 576 -48.81 -58.43 -11.17
C THR A 576 -48.08 -59.74 -11.51
N GLY A 577 -48.36 -60.80 -10.73
CA GLY A 577 -48.11 -62.22 -11.05
C GLY A 577 -47.02 -62.83 -10.17
N GLY A 578 -47.12 -64.00 -9.54
CA GLY A 578 -48.02 -65.16 -9.55
C GLY A 578 -47.23 -66.25 -8.81
N GLY A 579 -47.82 -66.90 -7.80
CA GLY A 579 -47.07 -67.58 -6.73
C GLY A 579 -46.47 -68.96 -7.05
N THR A 580 -45.71 -69.49 -6.08
CA THR A 580 -45.87 -70.80 -5.41
C THR A 580 -44.93 -70.85 -4.21
N GLY A 581 -45.40 -71.40 -3.08
CA GLY A 581 -44.80 -71.17 -1.76
C GLY A 581 -43.89 -72.28 -1.21
N THR A 582 -43.46 -72.06 0.04
CA THR A 582 -43.16 -72.99 1.17
C THR A 582 -42.36 -72.16 2.20
N ALA A 583 -42.95 -71.75 3.33
CA ALA A 583 -43.13 -72.45 4.61
C ALA A 583 -41.97 -72.24 5.63
N VAL A 584 -42.25 -71.41 6.66
CA VAL A 584 -41.81 -71.43 8.09
C VAL A 584 -40.28 -71.22 8.33
N VAL A 585 -39.77 -70.31 9.18
CA VAL A 585 -39.85 -70.24 10.66
C VAL A 585 -39.45 -68.82 11.17
N ASP A 586 -40.22 -68.29 12.13
CA ASP A 586 -39.88 -67.27 13.16
C ASP A 586 -39.92 -68.05 14.51
N PRO A 587 -39.25 -67.69 15.65
CA PRO A 587 -38.90 -66.33 16.06
C PRO A 587 -37.59 -66.11 16.84
N GLY A 588 -37.22 -64.83 17.01
CA GLY A 588 -36.19 -64.47 17.98
C GLY A 588 -36.02 -62.97 18.22
N THR A 589 -37.04 -62.36 18.82
CA THR A 589 -36.97 -61.51 20.03
C THR A 589 -35.75 -60.60 20.26
N GLY A 590 -36.00 -59.29 20.41
CA GLY A 590 -35.02 -58.35 20.96
C GLY A 590 -35.57 -56.93 21.14
N VAL A 591 -36.50 -56.78 22.09
CA VAL A 591 -36.97 -55.49 22.61
C VAL A 591 -35.84 -54.78 23.36
N HIS A 592 -35.61 -53.49 23.09
CA HIS A 592 -35.32 -52.49 24.14
C HIS A 592 -35.52 -51.05 23.63
N LEU A 593 -36.53 -50.38 24.20
CA LEU A 593 -36.65 -48.92 24.34
C LEU A 593 -35.97 -48.50 25.68
N PRO A 594 -36.08 -47.24 26.16
CA PRO A 594 -35.28 -46.05 25.81
C PRO A 594 -34.65 -45.41 27.07
N VAL A 595 -33.75 -44.42 26.98
CA VAL A 595 -33.57 -43.44 28.07
C VAL A 595 -33.28 -42.04 27.51
N VAL A 596 -33.97 -41.10 28.15
CA VAL A 596 -34.09 -39.66 27.90
C VAL A 596 -33.05 -38.88 28.72
N SER A 597 -32.66 -37.72 28.20
CA SER A 597 -32.13 -36.50 28.84
C SER A 597 -30.85 -36.53 29.69
N GLY A 598 -29.93 -35.64 29.29
CA GLY A 598 -29.01 -34.85 30.10
C GLY A 598 -28.67 -33.60 29.33
#